data_AF-A0A4Y2WIK8-F1
#
_entry.id   AF-A0A4Y2WIK8-F1
#
_cell.length_a   1.000
_cell.length_b   1.000
_cell.length_c   1.000
_cell.angle_alpha   90.00
_cell.angle_beta   90.00
_cell.angle_gamma   90.00
#
_symmetry.space_group_name_H-M   'P 1'
#
loop_
_entity.id
_entity.type
_entity.pdbx_description
1 polymer ?
#
loop_
_entity_poly.entity_id
_entity_poly.type
_entity_poly.pdbx_seq_one_letter_code
_entity_poly.pdbx_strand_id
1 'polypeptide(L)'
;MFYPSFDNFSLFKTASFQALKKLHEIEKLLKYGYGLTQKALVPTSFERQNVKLVLQVINNVVAEGLNLVGAENNILHHKETADYIKIIHRWWSVMNVKTKYKGDHKLDDFQKPLMKELESDSKYKFLIDFGQWLKRWEKMDHNTGCLTKQTHWAISHTTEAMPALAKYCFDTLNFDYFLPGKIQTDPLEDRFGSYRRLGGTNYNVSIRQIYDP
;
A
#
# COMPACT_ATOMS: atom_id res chain seq x y z
N MET A 1 -13.80 5.77 -7.21
CA MET A 1 -13.33 4.38 -7.25
C MET A 1 -14.40 3.53 -6.58
N PHE A 2 -15.00 2.60 -7.30
CA PHE A 2 -15.98 1.67 -6.73
C PHE A 2 -15.23 0.45 -6.22
N TYR A 3 -15.57 -0.02 -5.03
CA TYR A 3 -14.90 -1.17 -4.41
C TYR A 3 -15.88 -1.92 -3.49
N PRO A 4 -15.69 -3.23 -3.24
CA PRO A 4 -16.54 -3.96 -2.31
C PRO A 4 -16.29 -3.52 -0.86
N SER A 5 -17.29 -3.54 0.01
CA SER A 5 -17.05 -3.35 1.44
C SER A 5 -16.23 -4.52 1.99
N PHE A 6 -15.23 -4.25 2.83
CA PHE A 6 -14.39 -5.32 3.39
C PHE A 6 -15.13 -6.16 4.44
N ASP A 7 -16.09 -5.57 5.16
CA ASP A 7 -16.88 -6.27 6.17
C ASP A 7 -18.07 -7.04 5.58
N ASN A 8 -18.50 -6.68 4.36
CA ASN A 8 -19.62 -7.31 3.67
C ASN A 8 -19.42 -7.22 2.16
N PHE A 9 -18.91 -8.31 1.56
CA PHE A 9 -18.56 -8.38 0.14
C PHE A 9 -19.76 -8.24 -0.83
N SER A 10 -20.99 -8.25 -0.31
CA SER A 10 -22.20 -8.00 -1.10
C SER A 10 -22.49 -6.50 -1.28
N LEU A 11 -21.92 -5.64 -0.44
CA LEU A 11 -22.10 -4.18 -0.51
C LEU A 11 -20.97 -3.54 -1.30
N PHE A 12 -21.31 -2.53 -2.10
CA PHE A 12 -20.35 -1.73 -2.86
C PHE A 12 -20.29 -0.31 -2.30
N LYS A 13 -19.07 0.20 -2.18
CA LYS A 13 -18.75 1.53 -1.66
C LYS A 13 -18.03 2.34 -2.72
N THR A 14 -18.00 3.66 -2.53
CA THR A 14 -17.34 4.59 -3.45
C THR A 14 -16.29 5.41 -2.70
N ALA A 15 -15.02 5.26 -3.06
CA ALA A 15 -13.95 6.14 -2.60
C ALA A 15 -13.76 7.29 -3.60
N SER A 16 -13.54 8.50 -3.08
CA SER A 16 -13.45 9.72 -3.89
C SER A 16 -12.13 10.44 -3.65
N PHE A 17 -11.32 10.58 -4.70
CA PHE A 17 -10.10 11.38 -4.63
C PHE A 17 -10.40 12.87 -4.40
N GLN A 18 -11.61 13.33 -4.76
CA GLN A 18 -12.04 14.69 -4.45
C GLN A 18 -12.21 14.92 -2.94
N ALA A 19 -12.54 13.88 -2.17
CA ALA A 19 -12.62 13.98 -0.70
C ALA A 19 -11.26 14.36 -0.09
N LEU A 20 -10.17 13.83 -0.64
CA LEU A 20 -8.81 14.15 -0.23
C LEU A 20 -8.41 15.59 -0.58
N LYS A 21 -8.81 16.08 -1.75
CA LYS A 21 -8.58 17.48 -2.13
C LYS A 21 -9.31 18.44 -1.19
N LYS A 22 -10.57 18.15 -0.88
CA LYS A 22 -11.36 18.93 0.09
C LYS A 22 -10.75 18.89 1.49
N LEU A 23 -10.31 17.72 1.94
CA LEU A 23 -9.60 17.60 3.21
C LEU A 23 -8.34 18.48 3.23
N HIS A 24 -7.55 18.47 2.17
CA HIS A 24 -6.34 19.29 2.07
C HIS A 24 -6.62 20.80 2.06
N GLU A 25 -7.74 21.23 1.47
CA GLU A 25 -8.18 22.63 1.52
C GLU A 25 -8.53 23.07 2.94
N ILE A 26 -9.23 22.22 3.69
CA ILE A 26 -9.55 22.45 5.12
C ILE A 26 -8.27 22.42 5.96
N GLU A 27 -7.32 21.54 5.61
CA GLU A 27 -6.06 21.35 6.32
C GLU A 27 -5.18 22.60 6.40
N LYS A 28 -5.29 23.48 5.39
CA LYS A 28 -4.57 24.77 5.38
C LYS A 28 -4.93 25.66 6.56
N LEU A 29 -6.08 25.41 7.21
CA LEU A 29 -6.54 26.11 8.40
C LEU A 29 -6.26 25.31 9.68
N LEU A 30 -6.37 23.97 9.64
CA LEU A 30 -6.25 23.07 10.80
C LEU A 30 -5.60 21.73 10.40
N LYS A 31 -4.51 21.30 11.06
CA LYS A 31 -3.70 20.14 10.63
C LYS A 31 -4.31 18.77 10.97
N TYR A 32 -5.25 18.29 10.15
CA TYR A 32 -5.94 16.99 10.34
C TYR A 32 -5.40 15.84 9.47
N GLY A 33 -4.62 16.13 8.43
CA GLY A 33 -4.09 15.18 7.44
C GLY A 33 -2.58 15.32 7.29
N TYR A 34 -1.88 15.53 8.40
CA TYR A 34 -0.49 15.98 8.41
C TYR A 34 0.40 15.17 7.46
N GLY A 35 0.99 15.87 6.49
CA GLY A 35 1.86 15.27 5.47
C GLY A 35 1.19 15.04 4.12
N LEU A 36 -0.12 15.25 3.97
CA LEU A 36 -0.79 15.28 2.68
C LEU A 36 -0.43 16.56 1.93
N THR A 37 0.40 16.45 0.89
CA THR A 37 0.84 17.62 0.12
C THR A 37 0.09 17.80 -1.19
N GLN A 38 0.09 19.02 -1.72
CA GLN A 38 -0.43 19.31 -3.06
C GLN A 38 0.22 18.42 -4.15
N LYS A 39 1.50 18.08 -4.00
CA LYS A 39 2.22 17.18 -4.91
C LYS A 39 1.68 15.75 -4.89
N ALA A 40 1.24 15.27 -3.72
CA ALA A 40 0.60 13.96 -3.61
C ALA A 40 -0.80 13.92 -4.25
N LEU A 41 -1.50 15.07 -4.26
CA LEU A 41 -2.83 15.20 -4.86
C LEU A 41 -2.81 15.46 -6.37
N VAL A 42 -1.78 16.16 -6.86
CA VAL A 42 -1.63 16.53 -8.26
C VAL A 42 -0.18 16.27 -8.70
N PRO A 43 0.25 15.00 -8.79
CA PRO A 43 1.61 14.66 -9.17
C PRO A 43 1.85 14.90 -10.66
N THR A 44 3.01 15.47 -10.99
CA THR A 44 3.54 15.51 -12.36
C THR A 44 3.87 14.10 -12.87
N SER A 45 4.09 13.95 -14.18
CA SER A 45 4.44 12.65 -14.78
C SER A 45 5.67 11.99 -14.13
N PHE A 46 6.69 12.79 -13.77
CA PHE A 46 7.87 12.30 -13.06
C PHE A 46 7.56 11.91 -11.61
N GLU A 47 6.72 12.69 -10.92
CA GLU A 47 6.37 12.45 -9.52
C GLU A 47 5.45 11.24 -9.33
N ARG A 48 4.72 10.79 -10.36
CA ARG A 48 3.86 9.58 -10.29
C ARG A 48 4.62 8.30 -9.95
N GLN A 49 5.93 8.25 -10.19
CA GLN A 49 6.79 7.11 -9.82
C GLN A 49 7.27 7.17 -8.36
N ASN A 50 7.04 8.28 -7.66
CA ASN A 50 7.51 8.46 -6.29
C ASN A 50 6.54 7.83 -5.28
N VAL A 51 6.88 6.64 -4.79
CA VAL A 51 6.13 5.91 -3.78
C VAL A 51 5.85 6.75 -2.53
N LYS A 52 6.76 7.67 -2.15
CA LYS A 52 6.56 8.53 -0.96
C LYS A 52 5.32 9.42 -1.08
N LEU A 53 4.96 9.87 -2.28
CA LEU A 53 3.75 10.66 -2.50
C LEU A 53 2.48 9.81 -2.35
N VAL A 54 2.52 8.57 -2.82
CA VAL A 54 1.40 7.62 -2.62
C VAL A 54 1.20 7.33 -1.13
N LEU A 55 2.28 7.18 -0.36
CA LEU A 55 2.23 6.97 1.09
C LEU A 55 1.73 8.19 1.88
N GLN A 56 1.70 9.39 1.28
CA GLN A 56 1.01 10.54 1.89
C GLN A 56 -0.51 10.43 1.73
N VAL A 57 -0.97 9.86 0.62
CA VAL A 57 -2.41 9.65 0.35
C VAL A 57 -2.94 8.44 1.12
N ILE A 58 -2.27 7.29 0.98
CA ILE A 58 -2.66 6.03 1.63
C ILE A 58 -2.05 6.01 3.03
N ASN A 59 -2.66 6.76 3.94
CA ASN A 59 -2.17 6.97 5.30
C ASN A 59 -3.33 6.96 6.30
N ASN A 60 -3.14 6.30 7.45
CA ASN A 60 -4.14 6.26 8.52
C ASN A 60 -4.50 7.65 9.04
N VAL A 61 -3.55 8.58 9.16
CA VAL A 61 -3.82 9.97 9.62
C VAL A 61 -4.80 10.67 8.67
N VAL A 62 -4.60 10.51 7.36
CA VAL A 62 -5.51 11.07 6.34
C VAL A 62 -6.90 10.44 6.43
N ALA A 63 -6.96 9.12 6.64
CA ALA A 63 -8.24 8.43 6.85
C ALA A 63 -8.97 8.91 8.11
N GLU A 64 -8.26 9.12 9.23
CA GLU A 64 -8.88 9.67 10.44
C GLU A 64 -9.29 11.14 10.26
N GLY A 65 -8.51 11.95 9.55
CA GLY A 65 -8.89 13.30 9.19
C GLY A 65 -10.21 13.34 8.41
N LEU A 66 -10.37 12.46 7.41
CA LEU A 66 -11.64 12.32 6.68
C LEU A 66 -12.81 11.92 7.59
N ASN A 67 -12.58 11.03 8.56
CA ASN A 67 -13.63 10.61 9.50
C ASN A 67 -14.04 11.73 10.46
N LEU A 68 -13.06 12.51 10.93
CA LEU A 68 -13.26 13.57 11.91
C LEU A 68 -14.02 14.76 11.31
N VAL A 69 -13.53 15.30 10.19
CA VAL A 69 -14.05 16.58 9.65
C VAL A 69 -15.00 16.41 8.46
N GLY A 70 -15.12 15.20 7.93
CA GLY A 70 -15.80 14.98 6.66
C GLY A 70 -17.30 15.27 6.69
N ALA A 71 -18.00 14.92 7.78
CA ALA A 71 -19.42 15.18 7.93
C ALA A 71 -19.71 16.68 8.11
N GLU A 72 -18.99 17.34 9.01
CA GLU A 72 -19.15 18.77 9.33
C GLU A 72 -18.87 19.67 8.10
N ASN A 73 -17.96 19.24 7.23
CA ASN A 73 -17.56 20.00 6.04
C ASN A 73 -18.24 19.49 4.75
N ASN A 74 -19.29 18.67 4.85
CA ASN A 74 -20.04 18.14 3.70
C ASN A 74 -19.14 17.50 2.62
N ILE A 75 -18.12 16.76 3.06
CA ILE A 75 -17.23 16.02 2.17
C ILE A 75 -17.93 14.73 1.76
N LEU A 76 -18.38 14.69 0.50
CA LEU A 76 -19.01 13.52 -0.08
C LEU A 76 -18.07 12.29 -0.05
N HIS A 77 -18.61 11.14 0.34
CA HIS A 77 -17.90 9.85 0.42
C HIS A 77 -16.69 9.82 1.39
N HIS A 78 -16.67 10.67 2.41
CA HIS A 78 -15.52 10.76 3.31
C HIS A 78 -15.26 9.44 4.07
N LYS A 79 -16.30 8.78 4.58
CA LYS A 79 -16.19 7.51 5.33
C LYS A 79 -15.68 6.38 4.44
N GLU A 80 -16.28 6.22 3.26
CA GLU A 80 -15.89 5.19 2.30
C GLU A 80 -14.45 5.43 1.81
N THR A 81 -14.08 6.69 1.56
CA THR A 81 -12.69 7.01 1.19
C THR A 81 -11.71 6.65 2.32
N ALA A 82 -12.05 6.94 3.58
CA ALA A 82 -11.25 6.56 4.74
C ALA A 82 -11.13 5.03 4.87
N ASP A 83 -12.24 4.29 4.73
CA ASP A 83 -12.25 2.83 4.75
C ASP A 83 -11.34 2.25 3.68
N TYR A 84 -11.46 2.74 2.45
CA TYR A 84 -10.61 2.32 1.33
C TYR A 84 -9.12 2.53 1.64
N ILE A 85 -8.76 3.70 2.15
CA ILE A 85 -7.37 4.02 2.53
C ILE A 85 -6.88 3.05 3.60
N LYS A 86 -7.68 2.79 4.65
CA LYS A 86 -7.31 1.86 5.73
C LYS A 86 -7.09 0.43 5.23
N ILE A 87 -7.94 -0.05 4.31
CA ILE A 87 -7.81 -1.38 3.70
C ILE A 87 -6.47 -1.51 2.95
N ILE A 88 -6.17 -0.58 2.03
CA ILE A 88 -4.94 -0.61 1.24
C ILE A 88 -3.70 -0.37 2.12
N HIS A 89 -3.78 0.55 3.08
CA HIS A 89 -2.70 0.81 4.03
C HIS A 89 -2.37 -0.43 4.87
N ARG A 90 -3.39 -1.17 5.34
CA ARG A 90 -3.19 -2.40 6.10
C ARG A 90 -2.48 -3.48 5.26
N TRP A 91 -2.89 -3.67 4.01
CA TRP A 91 -2.19 -4.55 3.08
C TRP A 91 -0.72 -4.14 2.91
N TRP A 92 -0.47 -2.84 2.68
CA TRP A 92 0.89 -2.33 2.55
C TRP A 92 1.72 -2.53 3.82
N SER A 93 1.14 -2.32 5.01
CA SER A 93 1.80 -2.54 6.31
C SER A 93 2.36 -3.97 6.42
N VAL A 94 1.55 -4.98 6.07
CA VAL A 94 1.95 -6.39 6.10
C VAL A 94 2.99 -6.71 5.03
N MET A 95 2.77 -6.25 3.80
CA MET A 95 3.61 -6.61 2.65
C MET A 95 4.98 -5.94 2.66
N ASN A 96 5.15 -4.84 3.40
CA ASN A 96 6.38 -4.06 3.46
C ASN A 96 7.16 -4.26 4.78
N VAL A 97 7.06 -5.43 5.42
CA VAL A 97 7.84 -5.76 6.62
C VAL A 97 9.22 -6.27 6.19
N LYS A 98 10.26 -5.46 6.45
CA LYS A 98 11.66 -5.73 6.04
C LYS A 98 12.57 -6.14 7.19
N THR A 99 12.15 -5.97 8.43
CA THR A 99 12.93 -6.31 9.62
C THR A 99 12.03 -6.89 10.69
N LYS A 100 12.59 -7.72 11.57
CA LYS A 100 11.84 -8.41 12.63
C LYS A 100 11.14 -7.44 13.59
N TYR A 101 11.78 -6.32 13.90
CA TYR A 101 11.35 -5.39 14.94
C TYR A 101 10.58 -4.17 14.41
N LYS A 102 10.22 -4.15 13.11
CA LYS A 102 9.54 -3.00 12.51
C LYS A 102 8.23 -2.67 13.24
N GLY A 103 7.39 -3.69 13.45
CA GLY A 103 6.12 -3.54 14.14
C GLY A 103 6.25 -3.12 15.60
N ASP A 104 7.30 -3.59 16.30
CA ASP A 104 7.55 -3.21 17.70
C ASP A 104 7.92 -1.72 17.81
N HIS A 105 8.82 -1.24 16.95
CA HIS A 105 9.21 0.18 16.92
C HIS A 105 8.07 1.10 16.49
N LYS A 106 7.13 0.59 15.68
CA LYS A 106 5.98 1.35 15.18
C LYS A 106 4.71 1.17 16.00
N LEU A 107 4.73 0.25 16.98
CA LEU A 107 3.55 -0.16 17.74
C LEU A 107 2.38 -0.54 16.82
N ASP A 108 2.68 -1.26 15.73
CA ASP A 108 1.72 -1.73 14.72
C ASP A 108 1.88 -3.23 14.50
N ASP A 109 0.92 -4.01 14.97
CA ASP A 109 0.91 -5.46 14.84
C ASP A 109 0.87 -5.92 13.38
N PHE A 110 0.28 -5.14 12.47
CA PHE A 110 0.29 -5.45 11.04
C PHE A 110 1.65 -5.23 10.40
N GLN A 111 2.59 -4.57 11.09
CA GLN A 111 3.98 -4.41 10.64
C GLN A 111 4.95 -5.37 11.33
N LYS A 112 4.44 -6.36 12.07
CA LYS A 112 5.25 -7.48 12.55
C LYS A 112 5.45 -8.53 11.45
N PRO A 113 6.51 -9.34 11.53
CA PRO A 113 6.69 -10.49 10.65
C PRO A 113 5.50 -11.45 10.71
N LEU A 114 5.28 -12.21 9.62
CA LEU A 114 4.45 -13.40 9.71
C LEU A 114 5.19 -14.44 10.55
N MET A 115 4.49 -15.05 11.49
CA MET A 115 5.06 -16.03 12.42
C MET A 115 4.69 -17.46 12.00
N LYS A 116 5.44 -18.44 12.52
CA LYS A 116 5.25 -19.87 12.24
C LYS A 116 3.83 -20.35 12.56
N GLU A 117 3.20 -19.81 13.60
CA GLU A 117 1.79 -20.03 13.96
C GLU A 117 0.83 -19.28 13.02
N LEU A 118 0.96 -19.53 11.72
CA LEU A 118 0.38 -18.70 10.66
C LEU A 118 -1.15 -18.66 10.70
N GLU A 119 -1.80 -19.78 11.00
CA GLU A 119 -3.27 -19.90 10.99
C GLU A 119 -3.96 -19.07 12.09
N SER A 120 -3.25 -18.73 13.18
CA SER A 120 -3.74 -17.83 14.23
C SER A 120 -3.32 -16.37 14.02
N ASP A 121 -2.46 -16.09 13.04
CA ASP A 121 -1.96 -14.75 12.75
C ASP A 121 -3.03 -13.90 12.05
N SER A 122 -3.43 -12.79 12.69
CA SER A 122 -4.39 -11.84 12.14
C SER A 122 -3.94 -11.22 10.80
N LYS A 123 -2.64 -11.10 10.57
CA LYS A 123 -2.07 -10.62 9.30
C LYS A 123 -2.30 -11.62 8.18
N TYR A 124 -2.10 -12.91 8.46
CA TYR A 124 -2.35 -13.97 7.50
C TYR A 124 -3.83 -14.03 7.11
N LYS A 125 -4.72 -14.06 8.11
CA LYS A 125 -6.16 -13.99 7.88
C LYS A 125 -6.54 -12.78 7.04
N PHE A 126 -6.00 -11.60 7.37
CA PHE A 126 -6.23 -10.40 6.58
C PHE A 126 -5.78 -10.55 5.11
N LEU A 127 -4.64 -11.17 4.83
CA LEU A 127 -4.19 -11.40 3.44
C LEU A 127 -5.13 -12.35 2.68
N ILE A 128 -5.63 -13.40 3.33
CA ILE A 128 -6.63 -14.30 2.74
C ILE A 128 -7.93 -13.53 2.42
N ASP A 129 -8.45 -12.78 3.38
CA ASP A 129 -9.66 -11.97 3.23
C ASP A 129 -9.46 -10.90 2.14
N PHE A 130 -8.28 -10.27 2.08
CA PHE A 130 -7.92 -9.30 1.05
C PHE A 130 -7.87 -9.92 -0.35
N GLY A 131 -7.35 -11.15 -0.48
CA GLY A 131 -7.39 -11.90 -1.73
C GLY A 131 -8.82 -12.18 -2.21
N GLN A 132 -9.73 -12.54 -1.29
CA GLN A 132 -11.14 -12.72 -1.61
C GLN A 132 -11.83 -11.40 -1.99
N TRP A 133 -11.50 -10.33 -1.28
CA TRP A 133 -11.97 -8.98 -1.57
C TRP A 133 -11.55 -8.52 -2.97
N LEU A 134 -10.32 -8.78 -3.40
CA LEU A 134 -9.84 -8.52 -4.77
C LEU A 134 -10.62 -9.34 -5.81
N LYS A 135 -10.86 -10.63 -5.57
CA LYS A 135 -11.69 -11.48 -6.47
C LYS A 135 -13.11 -10.95 -6.60
N ARG A 136 -13.68 -10.44 -5.51
CA ARG A 136 -15.00 -9.79 -5.55
C ARG A 136 -14.96 -8.50 -6.35
N TRP A 137 -13.92 -7.70 -6.16
CA TRP A 137 -13.74 -6.43 -6.87
C TRP A 137 -13.63 -6.66 -8.39
N GLU A 138 -12.93 -7.70 -8.84
CA GLU A 138 -12.83 -8.05 -10.26
C GLU A 138 -14.18 -8.36 -10.91
N LYS A 139 -15.05 -9.03 -10.16
CA LYS A 139 -16.39 -9.44 -10.60
C LYS A 139 -17.42 -8.32 -10.56
N MET A 140 -17.01 -7.10 -10.20
CA MET A 140 -17.90 -5.93 -10.23
C MET A 140 -18.18 -5.55 -11.68
N ASP A 141 -19.45 -5.49 -12.06
CA ASP A 141 -19.90 -5.03 -13.37
C ASP A 141 -19.89 -3.49 -13.43
N HIS A 142 -18.71 -2.90 -13.28
CA HIS A 142 -18.50 -1.46 -13.34
C HIS A 142 -17.33 -1.13 -14.27
N ASN A 143 -17.61 -0.35 -15.30
CA ASN A 143 -16.64 0.04 -16.33
C ASN A 143 -15.76 1.23 -15.93
N THR A 144 -15.99 1.83 -14.76
CA THR A 144 -15.25 3.00 -14.28
C THR A 144 -14.89 2.84 -12.82
N GLY A 145 -13.77 3.46 -12.41
CA GLY A 145 -13.36 3.48 -11.01
C GLY A 145 -12.91 2.14 -10.45
N CYS A 146 -12.41 1.22 -11.29
CA CYS A 146 -11.76 -0.03 -10.91
C CYS A 146 -10.25 0.04 -11.15
N LEU A 147 -9.50 -0.93 -10.61
CA LEU A 147 -8.08 -1.11 -10.96
C LEU A 147 -7.93 -1.51 -12.43
N THR A 148 -6.80 -1.19 -13.05
CA THR A 148 -6.47 -1.74 -14.37
C THR A 148 -6.34 -3.26 -14.28
N LYS A 149 -6.57 -3.98 -15.38
CA LYS A 149 -6.43 -5.45 -15.42
C LYS A 149 -5.04 -5.89 -14.93
N GLN A 150 -3.99 -5.19 -15.37
CA GLN A 150 -2.61 -5.48 -14.99
C GLN A 150 -2.37 -5.23 -13.49
N THR A 151 -2.84 -4.10 -12.97
CA THR A 151 -2.69 -3.78 -11.54
C THR A 151 -3.45 -4.77 -10.66
N HIS A 152 -4.69 -5.11 -11.04
CA HIS A 152 -5.51 -6.07 -10.32
C HIS A 152 -4.88 -7.46 -10.32
N TRP A 153 -4.40 -7.93 -11.47
CA TRP A 153 -3.71 -9.20 -11.56
C TRP A 153 -2.46 -9.23 -10.69
N ALA A 154 -1.61 -8.19 -10.77
CA ALA A 154 -0.37 -8.13 -10.00
C ALA A 154 -0.61 -8.13 -8.49
N ILE A 155 -1.57 -7.33 -7.99
CA ILE A 155 -1.89 -7.29 -6.56
C ILE A 155 -2.53 -8.60 -6.08
N SER A 156 -3.40 -9.21 -6.90
CA SER A 156 -4.03 -10.50 -6.57
C SER A 156 -2.99 -11.61 -6.50
N HIS A 157 -2.14 -11.73 -7.53
CA HIS A 157 -1.08 -12.73 -7.58
C HIS A 157 -0.11 -12.59 -6.41
N THR A 158 0.33 -11.36 -6.12
CA THR A 158 1.26 -11.11 -5.00
C THR A 158 0.61 -11.42 -3.64
N THR A 159 -0.66 -11.07 -3.47
CA THR A 159 -1.41 -11.34 -2.23
C THR A 159 -1.61 -12.84 -2.01
N GLU A 160 -1.77 -13.63 -3.07
CA GLU A 160 -1.91 -15.10 -2.96
C GLU A 160 -0.55 -15.79 -2.78
N ALA A 161 0.48 -15.33 -3.48
CA ALA A 161 1.80 -15.96 -3.46
C ALA A 161 2.52 -15.76 -2.11
N MET A 162 2.37 -14.59 -1.48
CA MET A 162 3.13 -14.26 -0.28
C MET A 162 2.79 -15.16 0.94
N PRO A 163 1.50 -15.41 1.27
CA PRO A 163 1.13 -16.37 2.31
C PRO A 163 1.56 -17.81 1.97
N ALA A 164 1.44 -18.22 0.71
CA ALA A 164 1.88 -19.55 0.27
C ALA A 164 3.40 -19.73 0.43
N LEU A 165 4.18 -18.71 0.09
CA LEU A 165 5.62 -18.71 0.28
C LEU A 165 6.00 -18.73 1.76
N ALA A 166 5.33 -17.93 2.60
CA ALA A 166 5.53 -17.95 4.05
C ALA A 166 5.28 -19.34 4.62
N LYS A 167 4.17 -19.98 4.24
CA LYS A 167 3.84 -21.36 4.64
C LYS A 167 4.91 -22.36 4.23
N TYR A 168 5.40 -22.28 2.99
CA TYR A 168 6.51 -23.13 2.54
C TYR A 168 7.79 -22.92 3.36
N CYS A 169 8.14 -21.66 3.67
CA CYS A 169 9.30 -21.35 4.52
C CYS A 169 9.16 -21.96 5.93
N PHE A 170 7.95 -22.01 6.49
CA PHE A 170 7.71 -22.58 7.81
C PHE A 170 7.69 -24.10 7.80
N ASP A 171 6.94 -24.69 6.87
CA ASP A 171 6.69 -26.14 6.82
C ASP A 171 7.89 -26.91 6.27
N THR A 172 8.60 -26.34 5.29
CA THR A 172 9.69 -27.04 4.57
C THR A 172 11.07 -26.54 4.97
N LEU A 173 11.24 -25.22 5.13
CA LEU A 173 12.56 -24.63 5.45
C LEU A 173 12.78 -24.43 6.95
N ASN A 174 11.76 -24.70 7.78
CA ASN A 174 11.78 -24.56 9.23
C ASN A 174 12.18 -23.15 9.71
N PHE A 175 11.70 -22.11 9.02
CA PHE A 175 11.89 -20.73 9.47
C PHE A 175 10.93 -20.40 10.62
N ASP A 176 11.36 -19.52 11.53
CA ASP A 176 10.53 -19.06 12.66
C ASP A 176 9.60 -17.90 12.28
N TYR A 177 10.01 -17.12 11.27
CA TYR A 177 9.28 -15.94 10.82
C TYR A 177 9.59 -15.65 9.35
N PHE A 178 8.70 -14.92 8.70
CA PHE A 178 8.80 -14.53 7.31
C PHE A 178 8.62 -13.02 7.15
N LEU A 179 9.45 -12.41 6.30
CA LEU A 179 9.50 -10.97 6.06
C LEU A 179 9.08 -10.67 4.61
N PRO A 180 7.79 -10.39 4.34
CA PRO A 180 7.29 -10.12 2.99
C PRO A 180 8.10 -9.05 2.23
N GLY A 181 8.57 -8.02 2.92
CA GLY A 181 9.33 -6.92 2.32
C GLY A 181 10.72 -7.32 1.81
N LYS A 182 11.20 -8.53 2.13
CA LYS A 182 12.47 -9.06 1.58
C LYS A 182 12.33 -9.66 0.18
N ILE A 183 11.11 -9.89 -0.29
CA ILE A 183 10.82 -10.45 -1.62
C ILE A 183 10.69 -9.33 -2.68
N GLN A 184 10.67 -8.07 -2.27
CA GLN A 184 10.51 -6.91 -3.14
C GLN A 184 11.80 -6.54 -3.90
N THR A 185 11.65 -5.79 -4.99
CA THR A 185 12.76 -5.35 -5.85
C THR A 185 13.49 -4.11 -5.35
N ASP A 186 13.07 -3.48 -4.25
CA ASP A 186 13.68 -2.26 -3.72
C ASP A 186 15.22 -2.34 -3.58
N PRO A 187 15.83 -3.42 -3.05
CA PRO A 187 17.30 -3.51 -2.95
C PRO A 187 18.00 -3.48 -4.31
N LEU A 188 17.35 -3.99 -5.36
CA LEU A 188 17.85 -3.95 -6.73
C LEU A 188 17.74 -2.53 -7.30
N GLU A 189 16.62 -1.84 -7.06
CA GLU A 189 16.44 -0.45 -7.46
C GLU A 189 17.44 0.50 -6.77
N ASP A 190 17.70 0.27 -5.48
CA ASP A 190 18.71 0.98 -4.70
C ASP A 190 20.11 0.78 -5.30
N ARG A 191 20.43 -0.46 -5.72
CA ARG A 191 21.69 -0.79 -6.41
C ARG A 191 21.81 -0.08 -7.76
N PHE A 192 20.75 -0.05 -8.57
CA PHE A 192 20.74 0.74 -9.81
C PHE A 192 20.88 2.24 -9.54
N GLY A 193 20.29 2.74 -8.45
CA GLY A 193 20.49 4.11 -7.99
C GLY A 193 21.95 4.41 -7.65
N SER A 194 22.64 3.47 -7.01
CA SER A 194 24.08 3.59 -6.73
C SER A 194 24.91 3.68 -8.00
N TYR A 195 24.64 2.87 -9.01
CA TYR A 195 25.37 2.96 -10.29
C TYR A 195 25.22 4.32 -10.97
N ARG A 196 24.01 4.88 -10.99
CA ARG A 196 23.78 6.23 -11.53
C ARG A 196 24.58 7.30 -10.79
N ARG A 197 24.81 7.13 -9.49
CA ARG A 197 25.58 8.08 -8.67
C ARG A 197 27.09 7.98 -8.89
N LEU A 198 27.63 6.80 -9.16
CA LEU A 198 29.09 6.58 -9.32
C LEU A 198 29.72 7.48 -10.40
N GLY A 199 29.00 7.72 -11.50
CA GLY A 199 29.44 8.60 -12.59
C GLY A 199 29.02 10.07 -12.46
N GLY A 200 28.83 10.59 -11.25
CA GLY A 200 28.40 11.99 -11.05
C GLY A 200 26.94 12.24 -11.41
N THR A 201 26.04 11.30 -11.09
CA THR A 201 24.59 11.36 -11.42
C THR A 201 24.26 11.21 -12.90
N ASN A 202 25.05 10.43 -13.64
CA ASN A 202 24.69 10.05 -15.00
C ASN A 202 23.53 9.04 -15.00
N TYR A 203 22.38 9.43 -15.54
CA TYR A 203 21.20 8.56 -15.65
C TYR A 203 21.36 7.45 -16.70
N ASN A 204 22.28 7.62 -17.64
CA ASN A 204 22.58 6.69 -18.73
C ASN A 204 23.96 6.06 -18.51
N VAL A 205 24.06 5.17 -17.51
CA VAL A 205 25.29 4.43 -17.23
C VAL A 205 25.45 3.32 -18.26
N SER A 206 26.56 3.33 -19.01
CA SER A 206 26.90 2.25 -19.94
C SER A 206 27.39 1.00 -19.20
N ILE A 207 27.28 -0.16 -19.85
CA ILE A 207 27.79 -1.43 -19.30
C ILE A 207 29.28 -1.31 -18.94
N ARG A 208 30.10 -0.68 -19.80
CA ARG A 208 31.54 -0.47 -19.51
C ARG A 208 31.77 0.30 -18.21
N GLN A 209 31.01 1.36 -17.96
CA GLN A 209 31.11 2.14 -16.72
C GLN A 209 30.71 1.38 -15.45
N ILE A 210 30.01 0.24 -15.58
CA ILE A 210 29.65 -0.63 -14.45
C ILE A 210 30.74 -1.68 -14.20
N TYR A 211 31.37 -2.20 -15.26
CA TYR A 211 32.33 -3.31 -15.20
C TYR A 211 33.79 -2.89 -15.16
N ASP A 212 34.13 -1.70 -15.67
CA ASP A 212 35.48 -1.13 -15.69
C ASP A 212 35.53 0.12 -14.78
N PRO A 213 35.47 -0.04 -13.44
CA PRO A 213 35.44 1.06 -12.48
C PRO A 213 36.76 1.85 -12.37
#